data_AF-A0A382LCV5-F1
#
_entry.id   AF-A0A382LCV5-F1
#
_cell.length_a   1.000
_cell.length_b   1.000
_cell.length_c   1.000
_cell.angle_alpha   90.00
_cell.angle_beta   90.00
_cell.angle_gamma   90.00
#
_symmetry.space_group_name_H-M   'P 1'
#
loop_
_entity.id
_entity.type
_entity.pdbx_description
1 polymer ?
#
loop_
_entity_poly.entity_id
_entity_poly.type
_entity_poly.pdbx_seq_one_letter_code
_entity_poly.pdbx_strand_id
1 'polypeptide(L)'
;MFNDNNERLNTIRTALYGENNLVPLDDKDLASVLLTFPAALVAAADEEVDETERLFLLKISEELGDDDAGTSHKARLESAERYRAFMWLLNEQESFEKIIFDGIKILVQENIDIGEKITNMLWGIAESSEDVSEAEVKEISRITEALGISNTLN
;
A
#
# COMPACT_ATOMS: atom_id res chain seq x y z
N MET A 1 -7.32 16.45 -13.39
CA MET A 1 -7.21 15.74 -12.09
C MET A 1 -7.75 14.32 -12.19
N PHE A 2 -9.04 14.05 -12.40
CA PHE A 2 -9.55 12.66 -12.57
C PHE A 2 -8.87 11.84 -13.68
N ASN A 3 -8.50 12.49 -14.80
CA ASN A 3 -7.87 11.80 -15.92
C ASN A 3 -6.44 11.31 -15.62
N ASP A 4 -5.74 11.99 -14.69
CA ASP A 4 -4.33 11.76 -14.38
C ASP A 4 -4.16 10.58 -13.41
N ASN A 5 -5.06 10.45 -12.41
CA ASN A 5 -5.04 9.28 -11.50
C ASN A 5 -5.44 7.97 -12.20
N ASN A 6 -6.38 8.03 -13.15
CA ASN A 6 -6.74 6.85 -13.95
C ASN A 6 -5.59 6.40 -14.86
N GLU A 7 -4.83 7.35 -15.41
CA GLU A 7 -3.64 7.05 -16.22
C GLU A 7 -2.53 6.42 -15.37
N ARG A 8 -2.29 6.93 -14.15
CA ARG A 8 -1.37 6.31 -13.17
C ARG A 8 -1.79 4.90 -12.79
N LEU A 9 -3.07 4.70 -12.45
CA LEU A 9 -3.63 3.40 -12.07
C LEU A 9 -3.46 2.38 -13.21
N ASN A 10 -3.76 2.79 -14.45
CA ASN A 10 -3.59 1.95 -15.64
C ASN A 10 -2.12 1.63 -15.93
N THR A 11 -1.21 2.59 -15.70
CA THR A 11 0.24 2.37 -15.85
C THR A 11 0.72 1.26 -14.90
N ILE A 12 0.36 1.36 -13.62
CA ILE A 12 0.74 0.37 -12.59
C ILE A 12 0.09 -0.98 -12.89
N ARG A 13 -1.20 -1.00 -13.23
CA ARG A 13 -1.92 -2.21 -13.64
C ARG A 13 -1.23 -2.93 -14.79
N THR A 14 -0.88 -2.17 -15.83
CA THR A 14 -0.24 -2.71 -17.03
C THR A 14 1.13 -3.27 -16.71
N ALA A 15 1.89 -2.63 -15.83
CA ALA A 15 3.17 -3.16 -15.37
C ALA A 15 3.01 -4.44 -14.53
N LEU A 16 2.03 -4.48 -13.62
CA LEU A 16 1.80 -5.59 -12.70
C LEU A 16 1.24 -6.85 -13.38
N TYR A 17 0.39 -6.67 -14.39
CA TYR A 17 -0.32 -7.77 -15.04
C TYR A 17 0.03 -7.97 -16.51
N GLY A 18 0.72 -7.03 -17.16
CA GLY A 18 0.95 -7.04 -18.60
C GLY A 18 -0.24 -6.52 -19.41
N GLU A 19 0.03 -6.05 -20.63
CA GLU A 19 -1.01 -5.56 -21.54
C GLU A 19 -1.96 -6.69 -21.97
N ASN A 20 -3.26 -6.39 -22.02
CA ASN A 20 -4.34 -7.28 -22.49
C ASN A 20 -4.54 -8.57 -21.67
N ASN A 21 -3.94 -8.67 -20.49
CA ASN A 21 -4.19 -9.79 -19.58
C ASN A 21 -5.46 -9.57 -18.76
N LEU A 22 -6.11 -10.67 -18.38
CA LEU A 22 -7.20 -10.65 -17.40
C LEU A 22 -6.64 -10.17 -16.07
N VAL A 23 -7.10 -9.00 -15.63
CA VAL A 23 -6.70 -8.41 -14.34
C VAL A 23 -7.68 -8.92 -13.28
N PRO A 24 -7.22 -9.66 -12.28
CA PRO A 24 -8.09 -10.23 -11.25
C PRO A 24 -8.51 -9.21 -10.18
N LEU A 25 -7.79 -8.10 -10.03
CA LEU A 25 -8.18 -6.98 -9.16
C LEU A 25 -8.90 -5.91 -9.97
N ASP A 26 -10.06 -5.47 -9.48
CA ASP A 26 -10.73 -4.32 -10.08
C ASP A 26 -10.03 -2.99 -9.70
N ASP A 27 -10.57 -1.87 -10.21
CA ASP A 27 -10.02 -0.54 -9.92
C ASP A 27 -10.03 -0.22 -8.42
N LYS A 28 -11.05 -0.68 -7.67
CA LYS A 28 -11.18 -0.43 -6.24
C LYS A 28 -10.13 -1.20 -5.47
N ASP A 29 -9.97 -2.49 -5.75
CA ASP A 29 -9.00 -3.34 -5.06
C ASP A 29 -7.57 -2.90 -5.34
N LEU A 30 -7.26 -2.56 -6.59
CA LEU A 30 -5.95 -2.02 -6.92
C LEU A 30 -5.70 -0.68 -6.22
N ALA A 31 -6.69 0.22 -6.20
CA ALA A 31 -6.55 1.48 -5.47
C ALA A 31 -6.32 1.26 -3.96
N SER A 32 -7.02 0.29 -3.34
CA SER A 32 -6.78 -0.10 -1.95
C SER A 32 -5.35 -0.57 -1.72
N VAL A 33 -4.81 -1.43 -2.59
CA VAL A 33 -3.40 -1.87 -2.53
C VAL A 33 -2.47 -0.67 -2.61
N LEU A 34 -2.67 0.24 -3.57
CA LEU A 34 -1.80 1.41 -3.75
C LEU A 34 -1.87 2.39 -2.57
N LEU A 35 -3.05 2.57 -1.96
CA LEU A 35 -3.22 3.41 -0.78
C LEU A 35 -2.56 2.80 0.46
N THR A 36 -2.48 1.47 0.55
CA THR A 36 -1.84 0.75 1.65
C THR A 36 -0.36 0.48 1.40
N PHE A 37 0.14 0.64 0.18
CA PHE A 37 1.54 0.43 -0.18
C PHE A 37 2.56 1.19 0.69
N PRO A 38 2.35 2.46 1.09
CA PRO A 38 3.28 3.13 2.00
C PRO A 38 3.45 2.39 3.33
N ALA A 39 2.40 1.75 3.81
CA ALA A 39 2.43 1.00 5.05
C ALA A 39 3.18 -0.34 4.88
N ALA A 40 3.09 -0.96 3.69
CA ALA A 40 3.92 -2.11 3.33
C ALA A 40 5.42 -1.78 3.27
N LEU A 41 5.79 -0.56 2.89
CA LEU A 41 7.20 -0.09 2.93
C LEU A 41 7.72 0.02 4.37
N VAL A 42 6.89 0.49 5.30
CA VAL A 42 7.24 0.53 6.73
C VAL A 42 7.50 -0.88 7.26
N ALA A 43 6.62 -1.82 6.95
CA ALA A 43 6.77 -3.24 7.29
C ALA A 43 7.89 -3.97 6.53
N ALA A 44 8.70 -3.27 5.73
CA ALA A 44 9.84 -3.84 4.99
C ALA A 44 11.07 -2.94 5.10
N ALA A 45 11.10 -2.06 6.11
CA ALA A 45 12.08 -0.98 6.21
C ALA A 45 13.51 -1.47 6.51
N ASP A 46 13.68 -2.70 6.99
CA ASP A 46 14.97 -3.33 7.28
C ASP A 46 15.52 -4.17 6.10
N GLU A 47 15.00 -3.91 4.88
CA GLU A 47 15.48 -4.36 3.56
C GLU A 47 15.19 -5.83 3.17
N GLU A 48 14.78 -6.70 4.09
CA GLU A 48 14.36 -8.07 3.74
C GLU A 48 12.97 -8.41 4.27
N VAL A 49 11.98 -8.57 3.36
CA VAL A 49 10.63 -9.02 3.73
C VAL A 49 10.67 -10.47 4.26
N ASP A 50 10.72 -10.62 5.58
CA ASP A 50 10.86 -11.88 6.27
C ASP A 50 9.53 -12.68 6.31
N GLU A 51 9.52 -13.84 6.95
CA GLU A 51 8.30 -14.65 7.05
C GLU A 51 7.18 -13.94 7.84
N THR A 52 7.55 -13.18 8.88
CA THR A 52 6.62 -12.44 9.73
C THR A 52 5.94 -11.32 8.92
N GLU A 53 6.74 -10.56 8.18
CA GLU A 53 6.27 -9.45 7.35
C GLU A 53 5.43 -9.95 6.17
N ARG A 54 5.79 -11.10 5.59
CA ARG A 54 4.95 -11.76 4.57
C ARG A 54 3.59 -12.19 5.13
N LEU A 55 3.56 -12.79 6.31
CA LEU A 55 2.29 -13.18 6.96
C LEU A 55 1.44 -11.95 7.29
N PHE A 56 2.08 -10.86 7.68
CA PHE A 56 1.43 -9.60 7.94
C PHE A 56 0.84 -8.97 6.66
N LEU A 57 1.60 -8.92 5.56
CA LEU A 57 1.08 -8.46 4.26
C LEU A 57 -0.05 -9.35 3.75
N LEU A 58 0.00 -10.67 4.01
CA LEU A 58 -1.10 -11.57 3.71
C LEU A 58 -2.36 -11.19 4.50
N LYS A 59 -2.21 -10.94 5.80
CA LYS A 59 -3.33 -10.50 6.66
C LYS A 59 -3.94 -9.18 6.18
N ILE A 60 -3.14 -8.18 5.84
CA ILE A 60 -3.62 -6.93 5.22
C ILE A 60 -4.38 -7.23 3.92
N SER A 61 -3.83 -8.14 3.13
CA SER A 61 -4.45 -8.59 1.89
C SER A 61 -5.70 -9.42 2.12
N GLU A 62 -6.05 -9.84 3.33
CA GLU A 62 -7.36 -10.39 3.64
C GLU A 62 -8.30 -9.24 4.04
N GLU A 63 -7.85 -8.38 4.98
CA GLU A 63 -8.61 -7.28 5.58
C GLU A 63 -9.04 -6.16 4.62
N LEU A 64 -8.29 -5.94 3.52
CA LEU A 64 -8.67 -4.94 2.51
C LEU A 64 -9.92 -5.33 1.69
N GLY A 65 -10.42 -6.57 1.84
CA GLY A 65 -11.50 -7.13 1.04
C GLY A 65 -12.82 -7.00 1.76
N ASP A 66 -13.92 -6.89 1.00
CA ASP A 66 -15.25 -6.76 1.61
C ASP A 66 -15.75 -8.07 2.23
N ASP A 67 -15.24 -9.22 1.75
CA ASP A 67 -15.65 -10.57 2.14
C ASP A 67 -14.53 -11.32 2.89
N ASP A 68 -14.92 -12.22 3.80
CA ASP A 68 -13.99 -13.08 4.54
C ASP A 68 -13.36 -14.16 3.63
N ALA A 69 -12.03 -14.07 3.46
CA ALA A 69 -11.23 -15.01 2.68
C ALA A 69 -11.29 -16.46 3.20
N GLY A 70 -11.62 -16.67 4.48
CA GLY A 70 -11.83 -17.98 5.08
C GLY A 70 -13.13 -18.67 4.63
N THR A 71 -14.09 -17.93 4.09
CA THR A 71 -15.43 -18.44 3.76
C THR A 71 -15.81 -18.32 2.28
N SER A 72 -15.12 -17.49 1.50
CA SER A 72 -15.39 -17.27 0.07
C SER A 72 -14.19 -17.60 -0.81
N HIS A 73 -14.38 -18.51 -1.77
CA HIS A 73 -13.34 -18.81 -2.78
C HIS A 73 -12.93 -17.57 -3.57
N LYS A 74 -13.89 -16.69 -3.87
CA LYS A 74 -13.62 -15.45 -4.59
C LYS A 74 -12.76 -14.51 -3.74
N ALA A 75 -13.16 -14.26 -2.50
CA ALA A 75 -12.42 -13.41 -1.57
C ALA A 75 -11.00 -13.92 -1.32
N ARG A 76 -10.84 -15.25 -1.24
CA ARG A 76 -9.53 -15.88 -1.10
C ARG A 76 -8.62 -15.63 -2.30
N LEU A 77 -9.15 -15.68 -3.53
CA LEU A 77 -8.39 -15.38 -4.74
C LEU A 77 -8.03 -13.89 -4.81
N GLU A 78 -8.98 -13.00 -4.51
CA GLU A 78 -8.74 -11.55 -4.47
C GLU A 78 -7.70 -11.19 -3.41
N SER A 79 -7.72 -11.87 -2.26
CA SER A 79 -6.70 -11.72 -1.22
C SER A 79 -5.31 -12.16 -1.69
N ALA A 80 -5.22 -13.33 -2.32
CA ALA A 80 -3.95 -13.82 -2.87
C ALA A 80 -3.39 -12.85 -3.94
N GLU A 81 -4.25 -12.24 -4.74
CA GLU A 81 -3.84 -11.28 -5.77
C GLU A 81 -3.42 -9.92 -5.18
N ARG A 82 -4.08 -9.45 -4.11
CA ARG A 82 -3.62 -8.26 -3.35
C ARG A 82 -2.25 -8.52 -2.72
N TYR A 83 -2.05 -9.68 -2.11
CA TYR A 83 -0.76 -10.08 -1.56
C TYR A 83 0.33 -10.12 -2.63
N ARG A 84 0.03 -10.73 -3.79
CA ARG A 84 0.94 -10.75 -4.95
C ARG A 84 1.29 -9.34 -5.40
N ALA A 85 0.32 -8.42 -5.44
CA ALA A 85 0.53 -7.04 -5.83
C ALA A 85 1.47 -6.32 -4.84
N PHE A 86 1.30 -6.49 -3.52
CA PHE A 86 2.23 -5.93 -2.53
C PHE A 86 3.65 -6.44 -2.72
N MET A 87 3.83 -7.76 -2.83
CA MET A 87 5.16 -8.35 -3.02
C MET A 87 5.83 -7.85 -4.31
N TRP A 88 5.06 -7.70 -5.39
CA TRP A 88 5.58 -7.15 -6.63
C TRP A 88 5.97 -5.67 -6.47
N LEU A 89 5.13 -4.85 -5.83
CA LEU A 89 5.41 -3.44 -5.60
C LEU A 89 6.64 -3.21 -4.71
N LEU A 90 6.85 -4.04 -3.69
CA LEU A 90 8.05 -3.97 -2.84
C LEU A 90 9.31 -4.29 -3.64
N ASN A 91 9.26 -5.29 -4.53
CA ASN A 91 10.39 -5.62 -5.41
C ASN A 91 10.67 -4.53 -6.47
N GLU A 92 9.64 -3.82 -6.91
CA GLU A 92 9.72 -2.79 -7.95
C GLU A 92 9.64 -1.36 -7.38
N GLN A 93 9.89 -1.19 -6.08
CA GLN A 93 9.65 0.06 -5.35
C GLN A 93 10.34 1.26 -5.98
N GLU A 94 11.60 1.12 -6.44
CA GLU A 94 12.36 2.21 -7.05
C GLU A 94 11.70 2.77 -8.31
N SER A 95 10.97 1.91 -9.04
CA SER A 95 10.28 2.27 -10.28
C SER A 95 8.91 2.89 -10.04
N PHE A 96 8.20 2.48 -8.99
CA PHE A 96 6.78 2.81 -8.81
C PHE A 96 6.44 3.67 -7.60
N GLU A 97 7.34 3.81 -6.62
CA GLU A 97 7.06 4.59 -5.42
C GLU A 97 6.63 6.01 -5.78
N LYS A 98 7.39 6.69 -6.63
CA LYS A 98 7.11 8.09 -6.99
C LYS A 98 5.73 8.27 -7.60
N ILE A 99 5.33 7.42 -8.56
CA ILE A 99 4.04 7.55 -9.23
C ILE A 99 2.88 7.27 -8.28
N ILE A 100 3.06 6.34 -7.34
CA ILE A 100 2.08 6.03 -6.30
C ILE A 100 1.96 7.20 -5.33
N PHE A 101 3.09 7.69 -4.81
CA PHE A 101 3.13 8.77 -3.83
C PHE A 101 2.60 10.09 -4.41
N ASP A 102 2.89 10.40 -5.67
CA ASP A 102 2.31 11.56 -6.35
C ASP A 102 0.76 11.46 -6.40
N GLY A 103 0.22 10.26 -6.64
CA GLY A 103 -1.23 10.01 -6.62
C GLY A 103 -1.83 10.19 -5.22
N ILE A 104 -1.20 9.61 -4.20
CA ILE A 104 -1.64 9.72 -2.80
C ILE A 104 -1.57 11.18 -2.32
N LYS A 105 -0.49 11.89 -2.66
CA LYS A 105 -0.29 13.30 -2.31
C LYS A 105 -1.41 14.19 -2.83
N ILE A 106 -1.90 13.94 -4.05
CA ILE A 106 -3.07 14.65 -4.59
C ILE A 106 -4.30 14.42 -3.68
N LEU A 107 -4.54 13.18 -3.26
CA LEU A 107 -5.67 12.86 -2.37
C LEU A 107 -5.54 13.55 -1.01
N VAL A 108 -4.34 13.55 -0.43
CA VAL A 108 -4.06 14.25 0.85
C VAL A 108 -4.28 15.76 0.72
N GLN A 109 -3.88 16.37 -0.41
CA GLN A 109 -4.09 17.79 -0.68
C GLN A 109 -5.58 18.13 -0.85
N GLU A 110 -6.37 17.22 -1.40
CA GLU A 110 -7.82 17.37 -1.57
C GLU A 110 -8.58 17.15 -0.25
N ASN A 111 -8.05 16.32 0.66
CA ASN A 111 -8.65 16.02 1.95
C ASN A 111 -7.58 15.70 3.02
N ILE A 112 -7.40 16.62 3.97
CA ILE A 112 -6.40 16.49 5.04
C ILE A 112 -6.63 15.28 5.95
N ASP A 113 -7.89 14.85 6.12
CA ASP A 113 -8.24 13.67 6.93
C ASP A 113 -7.66 12.38 6.33
N ILE A 114 -7.38 12.35 5.02
CA ILE A 114 -6.70 11.23 4.38
C ILE A 114 -5.25 11.15 4.86
N GLY A 115 -4.59 12.30 5.06
CA GLY A 115 -3.23 12.35 5.61
C GLY A 115 -3.15 11.79 7.03
N GLU A 116 -4.14 12.13 7.88
CA GLU A 116 -4.24 11.57 9.23
C GLU A 116 -4.47 10.05 9.20
N LYS A 117 -5.39 9.58 8.36
CA LYS A 117 -5.65 8.13 8.20
C LYS A 117 -4.43 7.36 7.71
N ILE A 118 -3.70 7.91 6.75
CA ILE A 118 -2.45 7.30 6.28
C ILE A 118 -1.44 7.25 7.42
N THR A 119 -1.24 8.36 8.13
CA THR A 119 -0.30 8.41 9.26
C THR A 119 -0.64 7.38 10.34
N ASN A 120 -1.92 7.28 10.71
CA ASN A 120 -2.39 6.28 11.68
C ASN A 120 -2.18 4.85 11.18
N MET A 121 -2.35 4.61 9.88
CA MET A 121 -2.06 3.31 9.28
C MET A 121 -0.55 3.02 9.35
N LEU A 122 0.33 3.95 8.98
CA LEU A 122 1.78 3.75 9.05
C LEU A 122 2.25 3.36 10.46
N TRP A 123 1.78 4.10 11.48
CA TRP A 123 2.10 3.79 12.88
C TRP A 123 1.44 2.51 13.35
N GLY A 124 0.18 2.25 13.00
CA GLY A 124 -0.51 1.02 13.38
C GLY A 124 0.17 -0.24 12.84
N ILE A 125 0.86 -0.15 11.69
CA ILE A 125 1.70 -1.23 11.18
C ILE A 125 2.96 -1.40 12.03
N ALA A 126 3.71 -0.32 12.24
CA ALA A 126 4.94 -0.39 13.03
C ALA A 126 4.68 -0.86 14.48
N GLU A 127 3.57 -0.43 15.08
CA GLU A 127 3.15 -0.84 16.44
C GLU A 127 2.56 -2.26 16.51
N SER A 128 2.32 -2.91 15.37
CA SER A 128 1.83 -4.29 15.34
C SER A 128 2.93 -5.35 15.53
N SER A 129 4.19 -4.92 15.43
CA SER A 129 5.37 -5.71 15.82
C SER A 129 5.62 -5.61 17.34
N GLU A 130 6.57 -6.39 17.88
CA GLU A 130 6.86 -6.37 19.33
C GLU A 130 7.42 -5.02 19.81
N ASP A 131 8.19 -4.32 18.97
CA ASP A 131 8.78 -3.00 19.23
C ASP A 131 8.98 -2.23 17.92
N VAL A 132 8.68 -0.92 17.92
CA VAL A 132 8.93 -0.05 16.75
C VAL A 132 10.44 0.23 16.61
N SER A 133 11.01 -0.21 15.49
CA SER A 133 12.43 -0.05 15.15
C SER A 133 12.78 1.37 14.67
N GLU A 134 14.06 1.74 14.77
CA GLU A 134 14.55 3.01 14.20
C GLU A 134 14.38 3.09 12.68
N ALA A 135 14.43 1.94 11.99
CA ALA A 135 14.22 1.85 10.54
C ALA A 135 12.78 2.22 10.19
N GLU A 136 11.80 1.65 10.88
CA GLU A 136 10.38 1.97 10.71
C GLU A 136 10.10 3.45 10.98
N VAL A 137 10.61 4.03 12.09
CA VAL A 137 10.41 5.46 12.39
C VAL A 137 10.96 6.36 11.30
N LYS A 138 12.15 6.04 10.79
CA LYS A 138 12.78 6.78 9.69
C LYS A 138 11.96 6.66 8.41
N GLU A 139 11.43 5.48 8.13
CA GLU A 139 10.62 5.21 6.94
C GLU A 139 9.27 5.93 7.01
N ILE A 140 8.59 5.90 8.16
CA ILE A 140 7.38 6.68 8.43
C ILE A 140 7.64 8.16 8.16
N SER A 141 8.75 8.70 8.69
CA SER A 141 9.10 10.12 8.52
C SER A 141 9.35 10.48 7.05
N ARG A 142 10.04 9.61 6.30
CA ARG A 142 10.29 9.78 4.87
C ARG A 142 8.99 9.79 4.07
N ILE A 143 8.07 8.88 4.38
CA ILE A 143 6.78 8.75 3.71
C ILE A 143 5.90 9.97 4.00
N THR A 144 5.76 10.38 5.27
CA THR A 144 4.91 11.53 5.61
C THR A 144 5.41 12.81 4.94
N GLU A 145 6.74 13.02 4.89
CA GLU A 145 7.35 14.14 4.17
C GLU A 145 7.06 14.08 2.66
N ALA A 146 7.25 12.92 2.03
CA ALA A 146 7.01 12.75 0.58
C ALA A 146 5.55 13.04 0.20
N LEU A 147 4.61 12.57 1.02
CA LEU A 147 3.17 12.79 0.86
C LEU A 147 2.74 14.22 1.23
N GLY A 148 3.63 15.04 1.78
CA GLY A 148 3.30 16.40 2.23
C GLY A 148 2.36 16.42 3.43
N ILE A 149 2.35 15.36 4.23
CA ILE A 149 1.62 15.29 5.49
C ILE A 149 2.45 16.11 6.49
N SER A 150 1.85 17.18 7.00
CA SER A 150 2.50 18.00 8.02
C SER A 150 2.72 17.12 9.26
N ASN A 151 3.96 16.98 9.73
CA ASN A 151 4.25 16.34 11.01
C ASN A 151 3.66 17.21 12.14
N THR A 152 2.37 17.10 12.40
CA THR A 152 1.79 17.50 13.68
C THR A 152 2.12 16.40 14.67
N LEU A 153 3.39 16.37 15.11
CA LEU A 153 3.76 15.78 16.38
C LEU A 153 3.02 16.61 17.45
N ASN A 154 1.93 16.06 17.99
CA ASN A 154 1.35 16.54 19.25
C ASN A 154 2.17 15.99 20.42
#